data_AF-A0AAW6Y812-F1
#
_entry.id   AF-A0AAW6Y812-F1
#
_cell.length_a   1.000
_cell.length_b   1.000
_cell.length_c   1.000
_cell.angle_alpha   90.00
_cell.angle_beta   90.00
_cell.angle_gamma   90.00
#
_symmetry.space_group_name_H-M   'P 1'
#
loop_
_entity.id
_entity.type
_entity.pdbx_description
1 polymer ?
#
loop_
_entity_poly.entity_id
_entity_poly.type
_entity_poly.pdbx_seq_one_letter_code
_entity_poly.pdbx_strand_id
1 'polypeptide(L)'
;TVIGDSVALRASEWLKQAMPEAQVDAAVSRNLASGVEVYQTDISNKVLLENVVLALGANTVDNYESLLNQFIAKLPKGHRLILV
;
A
#
# COMPACT_ATOMS: atom_id res chain seq x y z
N THR A 1 -0.90 7.91 -0.77
CA THR A 1 -1.30 6.67 -1.47
C THR A 1 -1.65 5.62 -0.46
N VAL A 2 -2.77 4.93 -0.62
CA VAL A 2 -3.18 3.77 0.18
C VAL A 2 -3.12 2.56 -0.73
N ILE A 3 -2.24 1.60 -0.43
CA ILE A 3 -2.15 0.31 -1.12
C ILE A 3 -2.74 -0.73 -0.18
N GLY A 4 -3.86 -1.33 -0.58
CA GLY A 4 -4.68 -2.13 0.34
C GLY A 4 -5.16 -3.48 -0.19
N ASP A 5 -5.53 -4.36 0.75
CA ASP A 5 -6.20 -5.63 0.48
C ASP A 5 -7.73 -5.52 0.56
N SER A 6 -8.43 -6.64 0.71
CA SER A 6 -9.89 -6.68 0.83
C SER A 6 -10.46 -5.84 1.98
N VAL A 7 -9.73 -5.70 3.09
CA VAL A 7 -10.18 -4.95 4.27
C VAL A 7 -10.17 -3.46 3.97
N ALA A 8 -9.08 -2.97 3.38
CA ALA A 8 -8.99 -1.60 2.90
C ALA A 8 -10.02 -1.30 1.81
N LEU A 9 -10.23 -2.26 0.88
CA LEU A 9 -11.23 -2.11 -0.18
C LEU A 9 -12.63 -1.88 0.40
N ARG A 10 -13.01 -2.66 1.42
CA ARG A 10 -14.29 -2.49 2.12
C ARG A 10 -14.43 -1.11 2.79
N ALA A 11 -13.32 -0.52 3.24
CA ALA A 11 -13.29 0.79 3.86
C ALA A 11 -13.18 1.97 2.85
N SER A 12 -13.05 1.70 1.54
CA SER A 12 -12.68 2.72 0.54
C SER A 12 -13.59 3.94 0.53
N GLU A 13 -14.91 3.76 0.63
CA GLU A 13 -15.84 4.89 0.60
C GLU A 13 -15.68 5.80 1.81
N TRP A 14 -15.46 5.22 2.99
CA TRP A 14 -15.18 6.00 4.19
C TRP A 14 -13.80 6.68 4.10
N LEU A 15 -12.78 5.97 3.60
CA LEU A 15 -11.44 6.54 3.40
C LEU A 15 -11.46 7.74 2.43
N LYS A 16 -12.21 7.65 1.33
CA LYS A 16 -12.39 8.78 0.39
C LYS A 16 -13.17 9.94 1.03
N GLN A 17 -14.14 9.67 1.89
CA GLN A 17 -14.86 10.72 2.59
C GLN A 17 -13.99 11.43 3.63
N ALA A 18 -13.22 10.67 4.42
CA ALA A 18 -12.35 11.20 5.47
C ALA A 18 -11.07 11.85 4.91
N MET A 19 -10.56 11.33 3.80
CA MET A 19 -9.35 11.80 3.12
C MET A 19 -9.60 11.93 1.60
N PRO A 20 -10.27 13.00 1.15
CA PRO A 20 -10.67 13.16 -0.25
C PRO A 20 -9.51 13.16 -1.25
N GLU A 21 -8.33 13.58 -0.82
CA GLU A 21 -7.11 13.63 -1.65
C GLU A 21 -6.34 12.31 -1.64
N ALA A 22 -6.73 11.34 -0.82
CA ALA A 22 -6.06 10.05 -0.76
C ALA A 22 -6.36 9.23 -2.02
N GLN A 23 -5.30 8.82 -2.71
CA GLN A 23 -5.40 7.80 -3.75
C GLN A 23 -5.49 6.43 -3.09
N VAL A 24 -6.67 5.79 -3.18
CA VAL A 24 -6.93 4.46 -2.63
C VAL A 24 -6.88 3.43 -3.76
N ASP A 25 -5.82 2.63 -3.78
CA ASP A 25 -5.69 1.43 -4.60
C ASP A 25 -5.81 0.20 -3.69
N ALA A 26 -6.99 -0.44 -3.71
CA ALA A 26 -7.24 -1.65 -2.92
C ALA A 26 -7.88 -2.75 -3.77
N ALA A 27 -7.51 -4.01 -3.52
CA ALA A 27 -8.04 -5.16 -4.25
C ALA A 27 -8.26 -6.37 -3.35
N VAL A 28 -9.33 -7.13 -3.60
CA VAL A 28 -9.77 -8.26 -2.75
C VAL A 28 -8.65 -9.27 -2.50
N SER A 29 -7.94 -9.68 -3.55
CA SER A 29 -6.92 -10.72 -3.50
C SER A 29 -5.51 -10.20 -3.25
N ARG A 30 -5.33 -8.90 -2.95
CA ARG A 30 -3.99 -8.32 -2.76
C ARG A 30 -3.37 -8.82 -1.45
N ASN A 31 -2.10 -9.18 -1.51
CA ASN A 31 -1.25 -9.57 -0.39
C ASN A 31 0.04 -8.74 -0.44
N LEU A 32 0.99 -9.00 0.45
CA LEU A 32 2.26 -8.26 0.46
C LEU A 32 3.03 -8.42 -0.87
N ALA A 33 3.01 -9.61 -1.50
CA ALA A 33 3.75 -9.85 -2.75
C ALA A 33 3.23 -9.00 -3.91
N SER A 34 1.92 -9.07 -4.17
CA SER A 34 1.26 -8.23 -5.19
C SER A 34 1.27 -6.74 -4.82
N GLY A 35 1.26 -6.40 -3.53
CA GLY A 35 1.41 -5.03 -3.05
C GLY A 35 2.79 -4.43 -3.37
N VAL A 36 3.87 -5.24 -3.29
CA VAL A 36 5.22 -4.81 -3.66
C VAL A 36 5.29 -4.46 -5.15
N GLU A 37 4.56 -5.17 -6.01
CA GLU A 37 4.48 -4.86 -7.44
C GLU A 37 3.80 -3.50 -7.68
N VAL A 38 2.61 -3.27 -7.11
CA VAL A 38 1.90 -1.98 -7.20
C VAL A 38 2.77 -0.84 -6.70
N TYR A 39 3.41 -1.02 -5.55
CA TYR A 39 4.28 -0.03 -4.95
C TYR A 39 5.46 0.35 -5.86
N GLN A 40 6.09 -0.64 -6.50
CA GLN A 40 7.17 -0.39 -7.45
C GLN A 40 6.69 0.32 -8.71
N THR A 41 5.52 -0.05 -9.22
CA THR A 41 4.89 0.63 -10.35
C THR A 41 4.62 2.11 -10.02
N ASP A 42 4.08 2.41 -8.84
CA ASP A 42 3.81 3.79 -8.41
C ASP A 42 5.07 4.63 -8.25
N ILE A 43 6.15 4.04 -7.72
CA ILE A 43 7.46 4.68 -7.64
C ILE A 43 7.98 4.98 -9.05
N SER A 44 7.96 3.98 -9.94
CA SER A 44 8.45 4.10 -11.32
C SER A 44 7.70 5.19 -12.08
N ASN A 45 6.38 5.25 -11.90
CA ASN A 45 5.51 6.23 -12.54
C ASN A 45 5.57 7.62 -11.88
N LYS A 46 6.29 7.78 -10.76
CA LYS A 46 6.38 9.02 -9.98
C LYS A 46 5.01 9.54 -9.51
N VAL A 47 4.10 8.61 -9.19
CA VAL A 47 2.75 8.92 -8.69
C VAL A 47 2.59 8.62 -7.20
N LEU A 48 3.60 8.00 -6.59
CA LEU A 48 3.63 7.75 -5.15
C LEU A 48 3.62 9.09 -4.39
N LEU A 49 2.61 9.29 -3.54
CA LEU A 49 2.49 10.50 -2.70
C LEU A 49 3.38 10.40 -1.46
N GLU A 50 3.66 11.54 -0.82
CA GLU A 50 4.50 11.64 0.38
C GLU A 50 4.12 10.61 1.46
N ASN A 51 2.84 10.51 1.81
CA ASN A 51 2.35 9.53 2.77
C ASN A 51 1.87 8.25 2.06
N VAL A 52 2.51 7.13 2.37
CA VAL A 52 2.21 5.80 1.83
C VAL A 52 1.68 4.91 2.93
N VAL A 53 0.41 4.52 2.82
CA VAL A 53 -0.25 3.58 3.75
C VAL A 53 -0.27 2.20 3.11
N LEU A 54 0.37 1.23 3.76
CA LEU A 54 0.28 -0.18 3.41
C LEU A 54 -0.77 -0.84 4.29
N ALA A 55 -1.96 -1.02 3.75
CA ALA A 55 -3.08 -1.71 4.40
C ALA A 55 -3.19 -3.15 3.88
N LEU A 56 -2.11 -3.91 4.10
CA LEU A 56 -1.91 -5.26 3.59
C LEU A 56 -1.52 -6.20 4.74
N GLY A 57 -2.05 -7.41 4.74
CA GLY A 57 -1.60 -8.46 5.66
C GLY A 57 -2.68 -9.47 6.04
N ALA A 58 -3.96 -9.17 5.75
CA ALA A 58 -5.05 -10.11 5.98
C ALA A 58 -4.95 -11.31 5.04
N ASN A 59 -4.56 -11.08 3.78
CA ASN A 59 -4.16 -12.13 2.86
C ASN A 59 -2.68 -12.48 3.10
N THR A 60 -2.43 -13.64 3.71
CA THR A 60 -1.10 -14.04 4.19
C THR A 60 -0.16 -14.50 3.08
N VAL A 61 1.14 -14.42 3.37
CA VAL A 61 2.24 -14.97 2.57
C VAL A 61 3.31 -15.49 3.54
N ASP A 62 4.01 -16.56 3.16
CA ASP A 62 4.99 -17.20 4.05
C ASP A 62 6.22 -16.33 4.31
N ASN A 63 6.61 -15.52 3.32
CA ASN A 63 7.82 -14.69 3.35
C ASN A 63 7.56 -13.21 3.72
N TYR A 64 6.57 -12.96 4.59
CA TYR A 64 6.11 -11.61 4.95
C TYR A 64 7.24 -10.67 5.38
N GLU A 65 8.20 -11.15 6.18
CA GLU A 65 9.32 -10.34 6.69
C GLU A 65 10.20 -9.81 5.54
N SER A 66 10.53 -10.68 4.59
CA SER A 66 11.30 -10.30 3.40
C SER A 66 10.55 -9.26 2.57
N LEU A 67 9.24 -9.42 2.41
CA LEU A 67 8.41 -8.48 1.64
C LEU A 67 8.27 -7.13 2.35
N LEU A 68 8.05 -7.10 3.67
CA LEU A 68 8.04 -5.87 4.47
C LEU A 68 9.36 -5.12 4.36
N ASN A 69 10.49 -5.84 4.46
CA ASN A 69 11.82 -5.25 4.28
C ASN A 69 12.00 -4.64 2.88
N GLN A 70 11.38 -5.20 1.84
CA GLN A 70 11.42 -4.61 0.50
C GLN A 70 10.68 -3.26 0.44
N PHE A 71 9.52 -3.11 1.08
CA PHE A 71 8.84 -1.82 1.14
C PHE A 71 9.69 -0.75 1.83
N ILE A 72 10.33 -1.11 2.95
CA ILE A 72 11.21 -0.20 3.69
C ILE A 72 12.43 0.19 2.83
N ALA A 73 13.11 -0.80 2.25
CA ALA A 73 14.34 -0.57 1.48
C ALA A 73 14.10 0.22 0.18
N LYS A 74 12.91 0.07 -0.43
CA LYS A 74 12.55 0.75 -1.69
C LYS A 74 11.89 2.12 -1.46
N LEU A 75 11.62 2.52 -0.22
CA LEU A 75 10.98 3.81 0.07
C LEU A 75 11.82 4.98 -0.44
N PRO A 76 11.31 5.77 -1.41
CA PRO A 76 12.04 6.94 -1.89
C PRO A 76 12.21 7.97 -0.78
N LYS A 77 13.31 8.73 -0.82
CA LYS A 77 13.49 9.86 0.10
C LYS A 77 12.33 10.84 0.00
N GLY A 78 12.01 11.50 1.11
CA GLY A 78 10.89 12.44 1.19
C GLY A 78 9.51 11.78 1.27
N HIS A 79 9.44 10.46 1.47
CA HIS A 79 8.19 9.74 1.71
C HIS A 79 8.16 9.16 3.12
N ARG A 80 6.96 8.96 3.66
CA ARG A 80 6.67 8.34 4.94
C ARG A 80 5.85 7.08 4.72
N LEU A 81 6.33 5.96 5.25
CA LEU A 81 5.63 4.69 5.24
C LEU A 81 4.81 4.51 6.52
N ILE A 82 3.54 4.13 6.37
CA ILE A 82 2.59 3.84 7.44
C ILE A 82 2.14 2.39 7.25
N LEU A 83 2.36 1.55 8.26
CA LEU A 83 1.95 0.14 8.27
C LEU A 83 0.70 0.01 9.13
N VAL A 84 -0.32 -0.68 8.63
CA VAL A 84 -1.61 -0.94 9.30
C VAL A 84 -1.66 -2.37 9.81
#